data_AF-A0A960QJI7-F1
#
_entry.id   AF-A0A960QJI7-F1
#
_cell.length_a   1.000
_cell.length_b   1.000
_cell.length_c   1.000
_cell.angle_alpha   90.00
_cell.angle_beta   90.00
_cell.angle_gamma   90.00
#
_symmetry.space_group_name_H-M   'P 1'
#
loop_
_entity.id
_entity.type
_entity.pdbx_description
1 polymer ?
#
loop_
_entity_poly.entity_id
_entity_poly.type
_entity_poly.pdbx_seq_one_letter_code
_entity_poly.pdbx_strand_id
1 'polypeptide(L)'
;MAKYGVRPSRGLSVFGALMGIGMLVVMGGFFAQSNFLLSGLAQGFVALWVFGLLFAIGYHLYNAATGDGHGQIIENLSDSKDDAQRVLENEFDARRQTMLNSFPKAHATPHPSSEKSDAEERLEQLSNLKAKGLISEEEYTSKRREIIDQL
;
A
#
# COMPACT_ATOMS: atom_id res chain seq x y z
N MET A 1 4.67 -15.80 18.42
CA MET A 1 5.28 -14.62 17.76
C MET A 1 6.04 -15.09 16.54
N ALA A 2 5.59 -14.75 15.33
CA ALA A 2 6.34 -15.06 14.12
C ALA A 2 7.65 -14.24 14.13
N LYS A 3 8.80 -14.91 14.12
CA LYS A 3 10.11 -14.24 13.95
C LYS A 3 10.26 -13.91 12.47
N TYR A 4 9.99 -12.66 12.10
CA TYR A 4 10.35 -12.16 10.77
C TYR A 4 11.87 -12.01 10.70
N GLY A 5 12.55 -12.99 10.10
CA GLY A 5 13.97 -12.89 9.79
C GLY A 5 14.17 -11.89 8.66
N VAL A 6 14.78 -10.74 8.94
CA VAL A 6 15.08 -9.72 7.93
C VAL A 6 16.28 -10.18 7.11
N ARG A 7 16.02 -10.82 5.96
CA ARG A 7 17.05 -11.17 4.97
C ARG A 7 16.95 -10.24 3.76
N PRO A 8 18.07 -9.69 3.26
CA PRO A 8 18.05 -8.87 2.04
C PRO A 8 17.58 -9.69 0.83
N SER A 9 16.94 -9.02 -0.13
CA SER A 9 16.45 -9.68 -1.35
C SER A 9 17.59 -10.21 -2.21
N ARG A 10 17.32 -11.15 -3.12
CA ARG A 10 18.32 -11.72 -4.04
C ARG A 10 18.97 -10.62 -4.89
N GLY A 11 18.17 -9.75 -5.51
CA GLY A 11 18.67 -8.64 -6.32
C GLY A 11 19.56 -7.67 -5.53
N LEU A 12 19.14 -7.31 -4.31
CA LEU A 12 19.94 -6.45 -3.43
C LEU A 12 21.25 -7.13 -3.01
N SER A 13 21.22 -8.45 -2.81
CA SER A 13 22.40 -9.22 -2.44
C SER A 13 23.39 -9.33 -3.60
N VAL A 14 22.94 -9.56 -4.84
CA VAL A 14 23.81 -9.53 -6.03
C VAL A 14 24.46 -8.16 -6.20
N PHE A 15 23.68 -7.08 -6.07
CA PHE A 15 24.20 -5.72 -6.14
C PHE A 15 25.26 -5.46 -5.06
N GLY A 16 24.98 -5.86 -3.81
CA GLY A 16 25.93 -5.76 -2.71
C GLY A 16 27.25 -6.50 -2.97
N ALA A 17 27.19 -7.71 -3.53
CA ALA A 17 28.38 -8.47 -3.90
C ALA A 17 29.22 -7.76 -4.99
N LEU A 18 28.57 -7.23 -6.03
CA LEU A 18 29.27 -6.50 -7.11
C LEU A 18 29.92 -5.21 -6.60
N MET A 19 29.22 -4.44 -5.76
CA MET A 19 29.77 -3.25 -5.12
C MET A 19 30.97 -3.60 -4.22
N GLY A 20 30.87 -4.69 -3.46
CA GLY A 20 31.98 -5.19 -2.66
C GLY A 20 33.20 -5.51 -3.52
N ILE A 21 33.03 -6.27 -4.60
CA ILE A 21 34.13 -6.60 -5.53
C ILE A 21 34.75 -5.32 -6.11
N GLY A 22 33.93 -4.37 -6.57
CA GLY A 22 34.41 -3.09 -7.07
C GLY A 22 35.23 -2.32 -6.04
N MET A 23 34.75 -2.26 -4.79
CA MET A 23 35.47 -1.61 -3.69
C MET A 23 36.79 -2.32 -3.37
N LEU A 24 36.83 -3.66 -3.40
CA LEU A 24 38.06 -4.45 -3.22
C LEU A 24 39.12 -4.07 -4.27
N VAL A 25 38.73 -3.97 -5.53
CA VAL A 25 39.65 -3.65 -6.63
C VAL A 25 40.18 -2.22 -6.50
N VAL A 26 39.29 -1.24 -6.27
CA VAL A 26 39.68 0.17 -6.18
C VAL A 26 40.54 0.44 -4.95
N MET A 27 40.10 -0.01 -3.77
CA MET A 27 40.83 0.23 -2.52
C MET A 27 42.07 -0.66 -2.41
N GLY A 28 42.02 -1.89 -2.92
CA GLY A 28 43.19 -2.76 -3.02
C GLY A 28 44.28 -2.14 -3.90
N GLY A 29 43.91 -1.56 -5.03
CA GLY A 29 44.83 -0.79 -5.88
C GLY A 29 45.41 0.42 -5.17
N PHE A 30 44.57 1.20 -4.48
CA PHE A 30 45.01 2.36 -3.69
C PHE A 30 46.01 1.98 -2.59
N PHE A 31 45.75 0.90 -1.84
CA PHE A 31 46.67 0.43 -0.81
C PHE A 31 47.98 -0.12 -1.37
N ALA A 32 47.94 -0.78 -2.53
CA ALA A 32 49.15 -1.28 -3.19
C ALA A 32 50.06 -0.14 -3.70
N GLN A 33 49.48 0.99 -4.10
CA GLN A 33 50.23 2.16 -4.59
C GLN A 33 50.64 3.12 -3.48
N SER A 34 49.95 3.10 -2.34
CA SER A 34 50.27 3.98 -1.22
C SER A 34 51.35 3.37 -0.33
N ASN A 35 52.25 4.22 0.15
CA ASN A 35 53.19 3.87 1.24
C ASN A 35 52.46 3.59 2.58
N PHE A 36 51.13 3.55 2.59
CA PHE A 36 50.29 3.29 3.74
C PHE A 36 50.66 1.95 4.41
N LEU A 37 50.97 0.94 3.60
CA LEU A 37 51.37 -0.40 4.05
C LEU A 37 52.75 -0.46 4.74
N LEU A 38 53.56 0.61 4.73
CA LEU A 38 54.84 0.66 5.43
C LEU A 38 54.68 0.94 6.93
N SER A 39 53.51 1.43 7.37
CA SER A 39 53.22 1.55 8.80
C SER A 39 52.66 0.23 9.33
N GLY A 40 53.31 -0.37 10.34
CA GLY A 40 52.93 -1.69 10.85
C GLY A 40 51.48 -1.78 11.37
N LEU A 41 50.92 -0.68 11.86
CA LEU A 41 49.51 -0.61 12.26
C LEU A 41 48.55 -0.64 11.06
N ALA A 42 48.93 -0.06 9.92
CA ALA A 42 48.11 -0.09 8.71
C ALA A 42 48.02 -1.48 8.10
N GLN A 43 49.07 -2.30 8.21
CA GLN A 43 49.04 -3.67 7.67
C GLN A 43 47.96 -4.53 8.35
N GLY A 44 47.87 -4.46 9.69
CA GLY A 44 46.84 -5.17 10.45
C GLY A 44 45.43 -4.69 10.11
N PHE A 45 45.25 -3.37 9.98
CA PHE A 45 43.97 -2.80 9.57
C PHE A 45 43.55 -3.24 8.16
N VAL A 46 44.46 -3.15 7.17
CA VAL A 46 44.17 -3.54 5.78
C VAL A 46 43.84 -5.03 5.70
N ALA A 47 44.57 -5.89 6.43
CA ALA A 47 44.25 -7.31 6.48
C ALA A 47 42.84 -7.57 7.03
N LEU A 48 42.49 -6.96 8.18
CA LEU A 48 41.15 -7.07 8.76
C LEU A 48 40.06 -6.55 7.83
N TRP A 49 40.33 -5.42 7.16
CA TRP A 49 39.41 -4.83 6.20
C TRP A 49 39.15 -5.76 5.01
N VAL A 50 40.20 -6.35 4.42
CA VAL A 50 40.07 -7.32 3.32
C VAL A 50 39.26 -8.54 3.77
N PHE A 51 39.56 -9.11 4.94
CA PHE A 51 38.79 -10.25 5.46
C PHE A 51 37.32 -9.91 5.70
N GLY A 52 37.04 -8.75 6.32
CA GLY A 52 35.68 -8.28 6.55
C GLY A 52 34.90 -8.11 5.24
N LEU A 53 35.57 -7.60 4.21
CA LEU A 53 34.95 -7.37 2.91
C LEU A 53 34.71 -8.69 2.15
N LEU A 54 35.65 -9.62 2.19
CA LEU A 54 35.47 -10.97 1.64
C LEU A 54 34.31 -11.71 2.34
N PHE A 55 34.21 -11.58 3.65
CA PHE A 55 33.09 -12.14 4.41
C PHE A 55 31.76 -11.52 3.99
N ALA A 56 31.69 -10.19 3.84
CA ALA A 56 30.48 -9.50 3.37
C ALA A 56 30.08 -9.93 1.95
N ILE A 57 31.04 -9.99 1.01
CA ILE A 57 30.81 -10.49 -0.35
C ILE A 57 30.29 -11.92 -0.30
N GLY A 58 30.94 -12.80 0.45
CA GLY A 58 30.54 -14.19 0.61
C GLY A 58 29.12 -14.33 1.19
N TYR A 59 28.78 -13.54 2.21
CA TYR A 59 27.44 -13.49 2.77
C TYR A 59 26.38 -13.06 1.75
N HIS A 60 26.69 -12.04 0.95
CA HIS A 60 25.80 -11.57 -0.11
C HIS A 60 25.62 -12.60 -1.25
N LEU A 61 26.70 -13.26 -1.70
CA LEU A 61 26.62 -14.35 -2.65
C LEU A 61 25.81 -15.54 -2.10
N TYR A 62 26.04 -15.90 -0.83
CA TYR A 62 25.28 -16.95 -0.16
C TYR A 62 23.79 -16.61 -0.10
N ASN A 63 23.43 -15.39 0.29
CA ASN A 63 22.02 -14.94 0.30
C ASN A 63 21.42 -14.86 -1.11
N ALA A 64 22.18 -14.46 -2.12
CA ALA A 64 21.71 -14.46 -3.50
C ALA A 64 21.39 -15.88 -3.99
N ALA A 65 22.25 -16.84 -3.66
CA ALA A 65 22.08 -18.23 -4.05
C ALA A 65 20.95 -18.92 -3.27
N THR A 66 20.87 -18.73 -1.95
CA THR A 66 20.01 -19.53 -1.04
C THR A 66 18.79 -18.80 -0.48
N GLY A 67 18.68 -17.48 -0.65
CA GLY A 67 17.57 -16.71 -0.09
C GLY A 67 16.34 -16.69 -1.00
N ASP A 68 15.22 -17.22 -0.54
CA ASP A 68 13.89 -16.83 -1.04
C ASP A 68 13.62 -15.40 -0.57
N GLY A 69 14.05 -14.44 -1.39
CA GLY A 69 13.91 -13.03 -1.07
C GLY A 69 12.43 -12.63 -0.99
N HIS A 70 12.14 -11.57 -0.23
CA HIS A 70 10.79 -10.95 -0.14
C HIS A 70 10.12 -10.66 -1.50
N GLY A 71 10.84 -10.67 -2.62
CA GLY A 71 10.24 -10.61 -3.96
C GLY A 71 9.21 -11.71 -4.19
N GLN A 72 9.50 -12.96 -3.80
CA GLN A 72 8.52 -14.05 -3.94
C GLN A 72 7.37 -13.92 -2.94
N ILE A 73 7.62 -13.37 -1.75
CA ILE A 73 6.56 -13.14 -0.76
C ILE A 73 5.60 -12.07 -1.26
N ILE A 74 6.11 -10.96 -1.82
CA ILE A 74 5.27 -9.87 -2.33
C ILE A 74 4.48 -10.31 -3.56
N GLU A 75 5.08 -11.07 -4.47
CA GLU A 75 4.39 -11.62 -5.65
C GLU A 75 3.28 -12.59 -5.25
N ASN A 76 3.55 -13.53 -4.35
CA ASN A 76 2.52 -14.44 -3.84
C ASN A 76 1.43 -13.71 -3.03
N LEU A 77 1.78 -12.62 -2.34
CA LEU A 77 0.81 -11.83 -1.58
C LEU A 77 -0.06 -10.96 -2.49
N SER A 78 0.48 -10.46 -3.61
CA SER A 78 -0.34 -9.73 -4.58
C SER A 78 -1.28 -10.68 -5.32
N ASP A 79 -0.79 -11.82 -5.77
CA ASP A 79 -1.59 -12.83 -6.47
C ASP A 79 -2.72 -13.36 -5.58
N SER A 80 -2.40 -13.68 -4.31
CA SER A 80 -3.40 -14.09 -3.33
C SER A 80 -4.44 -13.01 -3.03
N LYS A 81 -4.08 -11.72 -3.10
CA LYS A 81 -5.01 -10.61 -2.84
C LYS A 81 -5.94 -10.39 -4.03
N ASP A 82 -5.42 -10.49 -5.24
CA ASP A 82 -6.20 -10.37 -6.48
C ASP A 82 -7.22 -11.52 -6.59
N ASP A 83 -6.82 -12.75 -6.24
CA ASP A 83 -7.72 -13.90 -6.17
C ASP A 83 -8.80 -13.74 -5.12
N ALA A 84 -8.43 -13.29 -3.90
CA ALA A 84 -9.41 -13.01 -2.85
C ALA A 84 -10.41 -11.93 -3.27
N GLN A 85 -9.95 -10.89 -3.96
CA GLN A 85 -10.80 -9.82 -4.46
C GLN A 85 -11.76 -10.32 -5.54
N ARG A 86 -11.29 -11.16 -6.47
CA ARG A 86 -12.13 -11.80 -7.51
C ARG A 86 -13.23 -12.67 -6.92
N VAL A 87 -12.93 -13.43 -5.87
CA VAL A 87 -13.92 -14.27 -5.18
C VAL A 87 -15.00 -13.41 -4.53
N LEU A 88 -14.61 -12.31 -3.86
CA LEU A 88 -15.55 -11.38 -3.24
C LEU A 88 -16.44 -10.67 -4.27
N GLU A 89 -15.88 -10.27 -5.41
CA GLU A 89 -16.64 -9.63 -6.49
C GLU A 89 -17.66 -10.59 -7.11
N ASN A 90 -17.25 -11.83 -7.38
CA ASN A 90 -18.16 -12.88 -7.87
C ASN A 90 -19.29 -13.17 -6.87
N GLU A 91 -19.01 -13.21 -5.57
CA GLU A 91 -20.03 -13.44 -4.55
C GLU A 91 -21.00 -12.26 -4.45
N PHE A 92 -20.48 -11.02 -4.52
CA PHE A 92 -21.29 -9.82 -4.49
C PHE A 92 -22.22 -9.74 -5.71
N ASP A 93 -21.73 -10.08 -6.89
CA ASP A 93 -22.52 -10.12 -8.12
C ASP A 93 -23.62 -11.19 -8.07
N ALA A 94 -23.30 -12.38 -7.56
CA ALA A 94 -24.28 -13.45 -7.36
C ALA A 94 -25.39 -13.01 -6.38
N ARG A 95 -25.03 -12.34 -5.29
CA ARG A 95 -26.01 -11.78 -4.33
C ARG A 95 -26.84 -10.66 -4.96
N ARG A 96 -26.22 -9.77 -5.74
CA ARG A 96 -26.92 -8.69 -6.45
C ARG A 96 -27.94 -9.22 -7.43
N GLN A 97 -27.56 -10.22 -8.24
CA GLN A 97 -28.47 -10.84 -9.20
C GLN A 97 -29.62 -11.58 -8.52
N THR A 98 -29.34 -12.25 -7.41
CA THR A 98 -30.37 -12.89 -6.58
C THR A 98 -31.35 -11.86 -6.01
N MET A 99 -30.84 -10.72 -5.52
CA MET A 99 -31.67 -9.63 -5.03
C MET A 99 -32.55 -9.05 -6.14
N LEU A 100 -31.98 -8.74 -7.31
CA LEU A 100 -32.72 -8.21 -8.47
C LEU A 100 -33.85 -9.14 -8.92
N ASN A 101 -33.64 -10.46 -8.86
CA ASN A 101 -34.66 -11.44 -9.21
C ASN A 101 -35.72 -11.64 -8.11
N SER A 102 -35.40 -11.28 -6.86
CA SER A 102 -36.30 -11.38 -5.71
C SER A 102 -37.22 -10.17 -5.52
N PHE A 103 -36.96 -9.04 -6.20
CA PHE A 103 -37.87 -7.91 -6.17
C PHE A 103 -39.09 -8.18 -7.05
N PRO A 104 -40.31 -8.26 -6.48
CA PRO A 104 -41.51 -8.32 -7.28
C PRO A 104 -41.60 -7.04 -8.12
N LYS A 105 -41.84 -7.20 -9.43
CA LYS A 105 -41.99 -6.11 -10.39
C LYS A 105 -43.18 -5.24 -9.95
N ALA A 106 -42.91 -4.20 -9.17
CA ALA A 106 -43.94 -3.32 -8.63
C ALA A 106 -44.68 -2.64 -9.80
N HIS A 107 -45.94 -2.98 -9.94
CA HIS A 107 -46.87 -2.32 -10.83
C HIS A 107 -46.93 -0.83 -10.46
N ALA A 108 -46.55 0.04 -11.39
CA ALA A 108 -46.69 1.47 -11.24
C ALA A 108 -48.17 1.86 -11.11
N THR A 109 -48.54 2.53 -10.03
CA THR A 109 -49.76 3.37 -9.95
C THR A 109 -49.33 4.82 -9.69
N PRO A 110 -49.84 5.79 -10.45
CA PRO A 110 -49.55 7.21 -10.23
C PRO A 110 -50.51 7.77 -9.18
N HIS A 111 -49.99 8.36 -8.09
CA HIS A 111 -50.78 9.10 -7.11
C HIS A 111 -50.33 10.58 -7.04
N PRO A 112 -51.17 11.55 -7.45
CA PRO A 112 -50.89 12.97 -7.38
C PRO A 112 -51.48 13.60 -6.09
N SER A 113 -50.88 13.36 -4.93
CA SER A 113 -51.31 14.02 -3.67
C SER A 113 -50.28 14.09 -2.52
N SER A 114 -48.98 13.91 -2.77
CA SER A 114 -47.94 13.80 -1.71
C SER A 114 -47.00 15.02 -1.58
N GLU A 115 -47.19 16.12 -2.31
CA GLU A 115 -46.20 17.22 -2.30
C GLU A 115 -46.08 17.92 -0.93
N LYS A 116 -47.17 17.97 -0.14
CA LYS A 116 -47.15 18.62 1.18
C LYS A 116 -46.43 17.82 2.25
N SER A 117 -46.60 16.50 2.26
CA SER A 117 -45.93 15.60 3.21
C SER A 117 -44.42 15.53 2.93
N ASP A 118 -44.05 15.47 1.65
CA ASP A 118 -42.66 15.43 1.22
C ASP A 118 -41.93 16.75 1.53
N ALA A 119 -42.62 17.89 1.45
CA ALA A 119 -42.03 19.19 1.77
C ALA A 119 -41.73 19.34 3.27
N GLU A 120 -42.62 18.87 4.15
CA GLU A 120 -42.40 18.89 5.60
C GLU A 120 -41.21 18.01 6.01
N GLU A 121 -41.09 16.81 5.42
CA GLU A 121 -39.97 15.89 5.70
C GLU A 121 -38.62 16.49 5.24
N ARG A 122 -38.59 17.16 4.09
CA ARG A 122 -37.39 17.85 3.58
C ARG A 122 -36.97 19.04 4.45
N LEU A 123 -37.93 19.75 5.05
CA LEU A 123 -37.64 20.84 5.99
C LEU A 123 -37.01 20.31 7.29
N GLU A 124 -37.49 19.17 7.79
CA GLU A 124 -36.91 18.53 8.98
C GLU A 124 -35.47 18.07 8.72
N GLN A 125 -35.22 17.43 7.58
CA GLN A 125 -33.87 17.00 7.20
C GLN A 125 -32.88 18.18 7.09
N LEU A 126 -33.31 19.30 6.49
CA LEU A 126 -32.50 20.53 6.42
C LEU A 126 -32.16 21.10 7.79
N SER A 127 -33.12 21.08 8.72
CA SER A 127 -32.88 21.55 10.10
C SER A 127 -31.86 20.68 10.84
N ASN A 128 -31.89 19.36 10.60
CA ASN A 128 -30.97 18.40 11.18
C ASN A 128 -29.54 18.58 10.63
N LEU A 129 -29.40 18.83 9.33
CA LEU A 129 -28.11 19.10 8.69
C LEU A 129 -27.46 20.39 9.22
N LYS A 130 -28.26 21.44 9.43
CA LYS A 130 -27.80 22.68 10.08
C LYS A 130 -27.36 22.42 11.53
N ALA A 131 -28.15 21.68 12.31
CA ALA A 131 -27.81 21.36 13.70
C ALA A 131 -26.51 20.56 13.83
N LYS A 132 -26.17 19.77 12.81
CA LYS A 132 -24.90 19.03 12.70
C LYS A 132 -23.73 19.88 12.17
N GLY A 133 -23.97 21.15 11.80
CA GLY A 133 -22.96 22.03 11.22
C GLY A 133 -22.50 21.61 9.83
N LEU A 134 -23.28 20.79 9.12
CA LEU A 134 -22.94 20.26 7.78
C LEU A 134 -23.23 21.26 6.66
N ILE A 135 -24.07 22.26 6.94
CA ILE A 135 -24.44 23.33 6.00
C ILE A 135 -24.31 24.67 6.70
N SER A 136 -23.99 25.71 5.93
CA SER A 136 -23.92 27.06 6.46
C SER A 136 -25.32 27.67 6.64
N GLU A 137 -25.41 28.74 7.43
CA GLU A 137 -26.68 29.42 7.70
C GLU A 137 -27.28 30.06 6.43
N GLU A 138 -26.42 30.49 5.52
CA GLU A 138 -26.79 31.02 4.22
C GLU A 138 -27.39 29.92 3.31
N GLU A 139 -26.79 28.73 3.28
CA GLU A 139 -27.31 27.59 2.51
C GLU A 139 -28.65 27.06 3.05
N TYR A 140 -28.80 27.01 4.37
CA TYR A 140 -30.05 26.61 5.02
C TYR A 140 -31.21 27.54 4.64
N THR A 141 -30.99 28.86 4.70
CA THR A 141 -32.04 29.85 4.40
C THR A 141 -32.44 29.84 2.92
N SER A 142 -31.48 29.62 2.01
CA SER A 142 -31.74 29.50 0.58
C SER A 142 -32.59 28.26 0.26
N LYS A 143 -32.17 27.07 0.75
CA LYS A 143 -32.88 25.81 0.50
C LYS A 143 -34.25 25.74 1.17
N ARG A 144 -34.39 26.34 2.36
CA ARG A 144 -35.69 26.46 3.04
C ARG A 144 -36.67 27.29 2.22
N ARG A 145 -36.20 28.36 1.57
CA ARG A 145 -37.05 29.22 0.73
C ARG A 145 -37.51 28.48 -0.52
N GLU A 146 -36.61 27.74 -1.16
CA GLU A 146 -36.91 26.93 -2.35
C GLU A 146 -38.00 25.88 -2.08
N ILE A 147 -37.96 25.20 -0.93
CA ILE A 147 -38.98 24.19 -0.57
C ILE A 147 -40.34 24.83 -0.27
N ILE A 148 -40.36 26.02 0.34
CA ILE A 148 -41.60 26.75 0.61
C ILE A 148 -42.22 27.30 -0.67
N ASP A 149 -41.40 27.63 -1.68
CA ASP A 149 -41.86 28.14 -2.98
C ASP A 149 -42.45 27.02 -3.87
N GLN A 150 -42.11 25.75 -3.58
CA GLN A 150 -42.62 24.56 -4.26
C GLN A 150 -43.94 24.01 -3.68
N LEU A 151 -44.50 24.66 -2.67
CA LEU A 151 -45.75 24.30 -1.96
C LEU A 151 -46.96 25.10 -2.46
#